data_AF-A0A645I3L6-F1
#
_entry.id   AF-A0A645I3L6-F1
#
_cell.length_a   1.000
_cell.length_b   1.000
_cell.length_c   1.000
_cell.angle_alpha   90.00
_cell.angle_beta   90.00
_cell.angle_gamma   90.00
#
_symmetry.space_group_name_H-M   'P 1'
#
loop_
_entity.id
_entity.type
_entity.pdbx_description
1 polymer ?
#
loop_
_entity_poly.entity_id
_entity_poly.type
_entity_poly.pdbx_seq_one_letter_code
_entity_poly.pdbx_strand_id
1 'polypeptide(L)'
;MQDDKRTADYQYFFAEYGNGCRAEALGLGVFGQNLYTGKRGRWERPDILGIADPEKLPEWAKDRLKALQPEKQTNTHPRKKTEMER
;
A
#
# COMPACT_ATOMS: atom_id res chain seq x y z
N MET A 1 9.21 -20.40 -16.94
CA MET A 1 8.40 -19.17 -17.04
C MET A 1 7.47 -19.15 -15.83
N GLN A 2 7.61 -18.17 -14.93
CA GLN A 2 6.78 -18.08 -13.72
C GLN A 2 5.46 -17.39 -14.11
N ASP A 3 4.54 -18.18 -14.64
CA ASP A 3 3.20 -17.71 -15.06
C ASP A 3 2.31 -17.30 -13.88
N ASP A 4 2.70 -17.75 -12.68
CA ASP A 4 2.03 -17.46 -11.42
C ASP A 4 1.82 -15.96 -11.19
N LYS A 5 2.76 -15.08 -11.58
CA LYS A 5 2.74 -13.66 -11.22
C LYS A 5 1.66 -12.81 -11.92
N ARG A 6 0.85 -13.40 -12.80
CA ARG A 6 -0.23 -12.69 -13.52
C ARG A 6 -1.58 -12.80 -12.84
N THR A 7 -1.73 -13.69 -11.87
CA THR A 7 -2.99 -13.87 -11.15
C THR A 7 -3.25 -12.63 -10.27
N ALA A 8 -4.51 -12.19 -10.20
CA ALA A 8 -4.93 -11.03 -9.42
C ALA A 8 -4.51 -11.14 -7.95
N ASP A 9 -4.39 -12.36 -7.43
CA ASP A 9 -3.94 -12.65 -6.08
C ASP A 9 -2.56 -12.04 -5.77
N TYR A 10 -1.66 -11.89 -6.75
CA TYR A 10 -0.32 -11.35 -6.51
C TYR A 10 -0.23 -9.82 -6.56
N GLN A 11 -1.36 -9.15 -6.76
CA GLN A 11 -1.44 -7.70 -6.93
C GLN A 11 -1.86 -6.98 -5.64
N TYR A 12 -1.97 -7.69 -4.51
CA TYR A 12 -2.29 -7.05 -3.24
C TYR A 12 -1.18 -6.11 -2.78
N PHE A 13 -1.58 -4.87 -2.48
CA PHE A 13 -0.73 -3.81 -1.97
C PHE A 13 -1.25 -3.36 -0.60
N PHE A 14 -0.39 -3.44 0.41
CA PHE A 14 -0.68 -2.91 1.73
C PHE A 14 -0.36 -1.42 1.75
N ALA A 15 -1.40 -0.59 1.81
CA ALA A 15 -1.28 0.86 1.88
C ALA A 15 -0.92 1.28 3.33
N GLU A 16 0.25 1.88 3.50
CA GLU A 16 0.75 2.34 4.81
C GLU A 16 0.45 3.82 5.05
N TYR A 17 0.65 4.67 4.02
CA TYR A 17 0.48 6.14 4.14
C TYR A 17 0.35 6.81 2.76
N GLY A 18 0.06 8.11 2.77
CA GLY A 18 -0.08 8.92 1.55
C GLY A 18 -1.44 9.59 1.47
N ASN A 19 -1.51 10.68 0.68
CA ASN A 19 -2.77 11.40 0.49
C ASN A 19 -3.81 10.54 -0.23
N GLY A 20 -3.38 9.65 -1.13
CA GLY A 20 -4.26 8.74 -1.84
C GLY A 20 -4.99 7.73 -0.94
N CYS A 21 -4.54 7.54 0.30
CA CYS A 21 -5.22 6.71 1.29
C CYS A 21 -6.48 7.37 1.87
N ARG A 22 -6.68 8.67 1.63
CA ARG A 22 -7.85 9.44 2.11
C ARG A 22 -8.72 9.81 0.92
N ALA A 23 -10.03 9.59 1.03
CA ALA A 23 -10.98 9.97 -0.02
C ALA A 23 -10.96 11.49 -0.28
N GLU A 24 -10.89 12.28 0.79
CA GLU A 24 -11.00 13.75 0.74
C GLU A 24 -9.73 14.48 0.28
N ALA A 25 -8.60 13.79 0.17
CA ALA A 25 -7.34 14.45 -0.17
C ALA A 25 -7.22 14.66 -1.69
N LEU A 26 -6.63 15.81 -2.08
CA LEU A 26 -6.30 16.14 -3.47
C LEU A 26 -5.17 15.26 -4.02
N GLY A 27 -4.23 14.84 -3.17
CA GLY A 27 -3.10 14.02 -3.59
C GLY A 27 -3.50 12.57 -3.81
N LEU A 28 -3.05 11.97 -4.92
CA LEU A 28 -3.43 10.61 -5.32
C LEU A 28 -2.44 9.53 -4.87
N GLY A 29 -1.24 9.92 -4.39
CA GLY A 29 -0.18 8.98 -4.07
C GLY A 29 -0.49 8.12 -2.83
N VAL A 30 -0.44 6.80 -3.01
CA VAL A 30 -0.54 5.76 -1.98
C VAL A 30 0.82 5.08 -1.87
N PHE A 31 1.39 5.05 -0.68
CA PHE A 31 2.68 4.47 -0.39
C PHE A 31 2.52 3.29 0.56
N GLY A 32 3.36 2.28 0.37
CA GLY A 32 3.24 1.03 1.12
C GLY A 32 4.04 -0.09 0.47
N GLN A 33 3.60 -1.33 0.66
CA GLN A 33 4.34 -2.52 0.26
C GLN A 33 3.45 -3.54 -0.47
N ASN A 34 3.98 -4.12 -1.55
CA ASN A 34 3.33 -5.24 -2.24
C ASN A 34 3.48 -6.52 -1.40
N LEU A 35 2.36 -7.20 -1.12
CA LEU A 35 2.33 -8.36 -0.22
C LEU A 35 3.05 -9.59 -0.79
N TYR A 36 3.13 -9.71 -2.11
CA TYR A 36 3.77 -10.85 -2.77
C TYR A 36 5.29 -10.70 -2.85
N THR A 37 5.75 -9.55 -3.37
CA THR A 37 7.18 -9.29 -3.57
C THR A 37 7.87 -8.72 -2.33
N GLY A 38 7.12 -8.19 -1.36
CA GLY A 38 7.67 -7.44 -0.23
C GLY A 38 8.31 -6.11 -0.62
N LYS A 39 8.18 -5.66 -1.88
CA LYS A 39 8.77 -4.40 -2.34
C LYS A 39 7.90 -3.22 -1.94
N ARG A 40 8.54 -2.17 -1.41
CA ARG A 40 7.90 -0.88 -1.18
C ARG A 40 7.75 -0.13 -2.50
N GLY A 41 6.66 0.61 -2.63
CA GLY A 41 6.35 1.36 -3.85
C GLY A 41 5.34 2.49 -3.61
N ARG A 42 5.08 3.23 -4.69
CA ARG A 42 4.04 4.24 -4.78
C ARG A 42 3.07 3.83 -5.88
N TRP A 43 1.78 3.87 -5.57
CA TRP A 43 0.68 3.73 -6.52
C TRP A 43 -0.16 5.00 -6.52
N GLU A 44 -0.93 5.21 -7.57
CA GLU A 44 -1.94 6.28 -7.56
C GLU A 44 -3.30 5.67 -7.22
N ARG A 45 -4.11 6.39 -6.44
CA ARG A 45 -5.48 6.01 -6.11
C ARG A 45 -6.33 5.57 -7.33
N PRO A 46 -6.27 6.22 -8.52
CA PRO A 46 -7.00 5.74 -9.70
C PRO A 46 -6.51 4.39 -10.25
N ASP A 47 -5.27 3.98 -9.96
CA ASP A 47 -4.73 2.68 -10.39
C ASP A 47 -5.17 1.53 -9.47
N ILE A 48 -5.75 1.85 -8.31
CA ILE A 48 -6.19 0.87 -7.31
C ILE A 48 -7.65 0.53 -7.58
N LEU A 49 -7.90 -0.73 -7.92
CA LEU A 49 -9.24 -1.24 -8.23
C LEU A 49 -10.21 -1.15 -7.04
N GLY A 50 -9.70 -1.27 -5.81
CA GLY A 50 -10.50 -1.18 -4.60
C GLY A 50 -9.77 -1.65 -3.36
N ILE A 51 -10.50 -1.71 -2.24
CA ILE A 51 -10.00 -2.23 -0.97
C ILE A 51 -10.36 -3.72 -0.90
N ALA A 52 -9.35 -4.57 -0.71
CA ALA A 52 -9.57 -6.00 -0.55
C ALA A 52 -10.18 -6.32 0.82
N ASP A 53 -11.16 -7.22 0.84
CA ASP A 53 -11.77 -7.75 2.05
C ASP A 53 -10.78 -8.70 2.76
N PRO A 54 -10.29 -8.37 3.98
CA PRO A 54 -9.27 -9.16 4.67
C PRO A 54 -9.72 -10.60 4.96
N GLU A 55 -11.03 -10.86 5.06
CA GLU A 55 -11.55 -12.20 5.33
C GLU A 55 -11.47 -13.11 4.10
N LYS A 56 -11.54 -12.52 2.90
CA LYS A 56 -11.49 -13.23 1.60
C LYS A 56 -10.10 -13.31 0.99
N LEU A 57 -9.10 -12.73 1.65
CA LEU A 57 -7.72 -12.83 1.20
C LEU A 57 -7.21 -14.27 1.26
N PRO A 58 -6.33 -14.67 0.32
CA PRO A 58 -5.65 -15.95 0.40
C PRO A 58 -4.74 -16.01 1.64
N GLU A 59 -4.49 -17.22 2.12
CA GLU A 59 -3.81 -17.48 3.41
C GLU A 59 -2.42 -16.84 3.49
N TRP A 60 -1.64 -16.93 2.39
CA TRP A 60 -0.32 -16.30 2.31
C TRP A 60 -0.39 -14.77 2.46
N ALA A 61 -1.45 -14.12 1.97
CA ALA A 61 -1.60 -12.67 2.06
C ALA A 61 -2.00 -12.26 3.49
N LYS A 62 -2.84 -13.06 4.14
CA LYS A 62 -3.21 -12.89 5.56
C LYS A 62 -1.98 -13.00 6.47
N ASP A 63 -1.12 -13.99 6.23
CA ASP A 63 0.10 -14.18 7.02
C ASP A 63 1.09 -13.03 6.83
N ARG A 64 1.26 -12.55 5.58
CA ARG A 64 2.07 -11.36 5.29
C ARG A 64 1.49 -10.12 5.95
N LEU A 65 0.17 -9.92 5.92
CA LEU A 65 -0.48 -8.80 6.60
C LEU A 65 -0.26 -8.85 8.12
N LYS A 66 -0.40 -10.02 8.74
CA LYS A 66 -0.11 -10.19 10.19
C LYS A 66 1.33 -9.82 10.52
N ALA A 67 2.28 -10.23 9.67
CA ALA A 67 3.70 -9.89 9.83
C ALA A 67 3.98 -8.38 9.66
N LEU A 68 3.15 -7.65 8.92
CA LEU A 68 3.25 -6.20 8.71
C LEU A 68 2.43 -5.36 9.69
N GLN A 69 1.52 -5.99 10.43
CA GLN A 69 0.68 -5.35 11.45
C GLN A 69 1.22 -5.32 12.89
N PRO A 70 2.48 -5.65 13.25
CA PRO A 70 2.80 -5.80 14.66
C PRO A 70 2.61 -4.52 15.45
N GLU A 71 2.73 -3.32 14.86
CA GLU A 71 2.50 -2.07 15.59
C GLU A 71 1.95 -1.02 14.62
N LYS A 72 0.70 -0.57 14.85
CA LYS A 72 0.20 0.71 14.33
C LYS A 72 1.03 1.85 14.94
N GLN A 73 2.33 1.92 14.63
CA GLN A 73 3.12 3.09 14.94
C GLN A 73 2.62 4.19 14.04
N THR A 74 1.91 5.10 14.69
CA THR A 74 1.54 6.44 14.27
C THR A 74 2.78 7.20 13.82
N ASN A 75 3.36 6.85 12.68
CA ASN A 75 4.45 7.61 12.10
C ASN A 75 3.88 8.46 10.97
N THR A 76 3.09 9.45 11.37
CA THR A 76 3.04 10.75 10.69
C THR A 76 4.47 11.21 10.47
N HIS A 77 5.07 10.82 9.35
CA HIS A 77 6.33 11.38 8.92
C HIS A 77 6.14 12.90 8.82
N PRO A 78 6.91 13.72 9.55
CA PRO A 78 6.82 15.16 9.43
C PRO A 78 7.17 15.53 7.99
N ARG A 79 6.26 16.26 7.36
CA ARG A 79 6.49 16.87 6.04
C ARG A 79 7.78 17.67 6.11
N LYS A 80 8.83 17.26 5.40
CA LYS A 80 9.87 18.23 5.01
C LYS A 80 9.19 19.19 4.05
N LYS A 81 8.86 20.39 4.55
CA LYS A 81 8.62 21.54 3.67
C LYS A 81 9.95 21.79 2.98
N THR A 82 10.07 21.41 1.71
CA THR A 82 11.14 21.95 0.87
C THR A 82 10.77 23.41 0.65
N GLU A 83 11.35 24.26 1.49
CA GLU A 83 11.48 25.69 1.28
C GLU A 83 12.27 25.86 -0.01
N MET A 84 11.55 26.09 -1.12
CA MET A 84 12.16 26.50 -2.37
C MET A 84 12.21 28.02 -2.31
N GLU A 85 13.35 28.49 -1.81
CA GLU A 85 13.77 29.89 -1.76
C GLU A 85 13.50 30.57 -3.13
N ARG A 86 12.92 31.77 -3.09
CA ARG A 86 12.74 32.66 -4.25
C ARG A 86 13.89 33.65 -4.30
#